data_AF-A0A1H4JSR4-F1
#
_entry.id   AF-A0A1H4JSR4-F1
#
_cell.length_a   1.000
_cell.length_b   1.000
_cell.length_c   1.000
_cell.angle_alpha   90.00
_cell.angle_beta   90.00
_cell.angle_gamma   90.00
#
_symmetry.space_group_name_H-M   'P 1'
#
loop_
_entity.id
_entity.type
_entity.pdbx_description
1 polymer ?
#
loop_
_entity_poly.entity_id
_entity_poly.type
_entity_poly.pdbx_seq_one_letter_code
_entity_poly.pdbx_strand_id
1 'polypeptide(L)'
;MKKRFGLISLVLLLSLSIVAAGCAKNAADTTNETPKATEAAGAATAAPSTVTAKPSEPAVEISIMYPGTVQKDVALVEAEANKYLKDKINVTLKLNAVDWGQWDNKLNLLIASGEPADIIFTAAWQRYSINVAKGAFLELGALIDKNAPEIRKELDPAFLEGSKINGKNYGIPTNKELAATYGVIYRQDLVDKYQLDVSKVKTWADLEPLLKVIKEKESNITPFFLTSTGNSIDLAWDALGDNNIPGVISKIGTSTKIFNKLESPEFLDIMKLTRSWFKAGYINQDAATSTVTVADQAKAGKVFMWVDGLKPGKAAELEGYVGFKLGQIDLTVPAITTGDASGAMLAISKSSKNPDKAMQVIGLLHSDKFLNNLINYGIEGKHYVKKSDNIIDVAPGIDPKNHPYNPGAQWELGNQFLNYLMSNENPQKWELFKAFNAKGVKSPGLGFSFDAEPVKSEIAAVANVGKQYQSAIRTGSVEPEAKIAEFLAKQKAAGVDKIITEKQKQFDAFLAAKK
;
A
#
# COMPACT_ATOMS: atom_id res chain seq x y z
N MET A 1 -16.96 19.32 55.89
CA MET A 1 -17.76 19.33 54.65
C MET A 1 -17.44 20.58 53.84
N LYS A 2 -17.22 20.39 52.54
CA LYS A 2 -17.26 21.34 51.40
C LYS A 2 -16.81 22.79 51.64
N LYS A 3 -15.70 23.19 50.98
CA LYS A 3 -15.58 24.49 50.28
C LYS A 3 -14.56 24.38 49.15
N ARG A 4 -14.89 24.81 47.93
CA ARG A 4 -14.47 26.11 47.36
C ARG A 4 -14.78 26.21 45.85
N PHE A 5 -15.52 27.26 45.53
CA PHE A 5 -15.65 27.91 44.23
C PHE A 5 -14.38 28.72 43.92
N GLY A 6 -14.11 28.97 42.63
CA GLY A 6 -13.41 30.19 42.20
C GLY A 6 -12.46 30.07 41.01
N LEU A 7 -12.96 30.50 39.84
CA LEU A 7 -12.33 31.12 38.66
C LEU A 7 -10.79 31.26 38.59
N ILE A 8 -10.24 31.13 37.37
CA ILE A 8 -9.67 32.26 36.58
C ILE A 8 -9.26 31.77 35.18
N SER A 9 -9.76 32.49 34.17
CA SER A 9 -9.31 32.47 32.77
C SER A 9 -8.30 33.60 32.51
N LEU A 10 -7.58 33.47 31.39
CA LEU A 10 -6.96 34.56 30.60
C LEU A 10 -5.52 34.98 31.00
N VAL A 11 -4.55 34.80 30.10
CA VAL A 11 -3.90 35.86 29.30
C VAL A 11 -2.64 35.33 28.59
N LEU A 12 -2.60 35.63 27.29
CA LEU A 12 -1.54 35.46 26.30
C LEU A 12 -0.29 36.33 26.54
N LEU A 13 0.82 35.89 25.93
CA LEU A 13 1.93 36.69 25.37
C LEU A 13 2.84 37.46 26.34
N LEU A 14 4.13 37.09 26.38
CA LEU A 14 5.24 38.00 26.01
C LEU A 14 6.62 37.30 26.02
N SER A 15 7.48 37.76 25.12
CA SER A 15 8.95 37.77 25.16
C SER A 15 9.75 36.49 24.83
N LEU A 16 10.19 36.40 23.57
CA LEU A 16 11.51 35.85 23.22
C LEU A 16 12.29 36.94 22.48
N SER A 17 13.26 37.54 23.17
CA SER A 17 14.25 38.46 22.59
C SER A 17 15.65 38.01 23.02
N ILE A 18 16.45 37.64 22.02
CA ILE A 18 17.87 38.00 21.82
C ILE A 18 18.80 37.92 23.04
N VAL A 19 19.75 36.98 22.99
CA VAL A 19 21.16 37.26 23.33
C VAL A 19 22.08 36.55 22.35
N ALA A 20 22.89 37.34 21.65
CA ALA A 20 24.09 36.93 20.93
C ALA A 20 25.30 37.61 21.59
N ALA A 21 26.44 36.90 21.65
CA ALA A 21 27.84 37.30 21.92
C ALA A 21 28.50 36.19 22.75
N GLY A 22 29.74 35.73 22.60
CA GLY A 22 30.93 35.96 21.78
C GLY A 22 31.85 34.75 22.11
N CYS A 23 32.95 34.39 21.44
CA CYS A 23 34.12 35.11 20.93
C CYS A 23 34.81 34.17 19.92
N ALA A 24 35.22 34.62 18.72
CA ALA A 24 36.56 35.12 18.38
C ALA A 24 37.71 34.14 18.74
N LYS A 25 38.29 33.40 17.79
CA LYS A 25 39.33 33.78 16.79
C LYS A 25 40.75 33.62 17.37
N ASN A 26 41.57 32.76 16.76
CA ASN A 26 42.99 33.02 16.54
C ASN A 26 43.51 32.16 15.39
N ALA A 27 44.15 32.85 14.45
CA ALA A 27 44.89 32.33 13.32
C ALA A 27 46.38 32.27 13.68
N ALA A 28 47.13 31.37 13.04
CA ALA A 28 48.54 31.58 12.75
C ALA A 28 48.95 30.71 11.54
N ASP A 29 49.48 31.41 10.54
CA ASP A 29 50.23 30.92 9.37
C ASP A 29 51.40 30.01 9.77
N THR A 30 51.80 29.08 8.88
CA THR A 30 53.05 29.23 8.10
C THR A 30 53.27 28.08 7.09
N THR A 31 53.68 28.54 5.91
CA THR A 31 54.32 27.92 4.76
C THR A 31 55.52 27.02 5.06
N ASN A 32 55.75 25.93 4.31
CA ASN A 32 56.71 25.85 3.18
C ASN A 32 57.18 24.41 2.83
N GLU A 33 57.28 24.19 1.52
CA GLU A 33 58.32 23.47 0.76
C GLU A 33 58.56 21.95 0.86
N THR A 34 58.36 21.32 -0.31
CA THR A 34 59.02 20.15 -0.89
C THR A 34 60.54 20.14 -0.76
N PRO A 35 61.14 18.93 -0.76
CA PRO A 35 62.37 18.70 -1.53
C PRO A 35 62.22 17.57 -2.56
N LYS A 36 62.82 17.83 -3.72
CA LYS A 36 63.08 16.93 -4.84
C LYS A 36 64.46 16.29 -4.64
N ALA A 37 64.63 14.99 -4.91
CA ALA A 37 65.93 14.38 -5.16
C ALA A 37 65.81 13.24 -6.19
N THR A 38 66.92 13.02 -6.88
CA THR A 38 67.07 12.60 -8.29
C THR A 38 67.46 11.12 -8.45
N GLU A 39 67.29 10.64 -9.68
CA GLU A 39 67.55 9.31 -10.29
C GLU A 39 68.75 8.47 -9.83
N ALA A 40 68.56 7.14 -9.91
CA ALA A 40 69.59 6.21 -10.35
C ALA A 40 68.95 5.10 -11.23
N ALA A 41 69.53 4.87 -12.41
CA ALA A 41 69.11 3.90 -13.42
C ALA A 41 69.54 2.46 -13.09
N GLY A 42 68.71 1.48 -13.44
CA GLY A 42 69.01 0.05 -13.38
C GLY A 42 68.14 -0.74 -14.36
N ALA A 43 68.79 -1.58 -15.17
CA ALA A 43 68.29 -2.18 -16.39
C ALA A 43 67.22 -3.28 -16.24
N ALA A 44 66.59 -3.57 -17.38
CA ALA A 44 65.44 -4.43 -17.64
C ALA A 44 65.51 -5.89 -17.10
N THR A 45 64.36 -6.39 -16.69
CA THR A 45 63.96 -7.80 -16.87
C THR A 45 62.43 -7.88 -16.91
N ALA A 46 61.88 -8.39 -18.01
CA ALA A 46 60.44 -8.55 -18.19
C ALA A 46 59.93 -9.73 -17.34
N ALA A 47 58.96 -9.46 -16.47
CA ALA A 47 58.16 -10.44 -15.74
C ALA A 47 56.67 -10.21 -16.07
N PRO A 48 55.83 -11.27 -16.04
CA PRO A 48 54.56 -11.28 -16.72
C PRO A 48 53.54 -10.35 -16.05
N SER A 49 52.77 -9.65 -16.88
CA SER A 49 51.70 -8.75 -16.47
C SER A 49 50.69 -9.46 -15.58
N THR A 50 50.80 -9.27 -14.26
CA THR A 50 49.66 -9.44 -13.37
C THR A 50 48.63 -8.41 -13.78
N VAL A 51 47.48 -8.89 -14.26
CA VAL A 51 46.29 -8.06 -14.45
C VAL A 51 45.89 -7.57 -13.06
N THR A 52 46.31 -6.36 -12.72
CA THR A 52 45.80 -5.64 -11.56
C THR A 52 44.32 -5.38 -11.84
N ALA A 53 43.46 -6.14 -11.15
CA ALA A 53 42.04 -5.85 -11.09
C ALA A 53 41.89 -4.39 -10.66
N LYS A 54 41.27 -3.57 -11.51
CA LYS A 54 40.89 -2.20 -11.20
C LYS A 54 40.19 -2.21 -9.84
N PRO A 55 40.52 -1.33 -8.88
CA PRO A 55 39.81 -1.26 -7.62
C PRO A 55 38.31 -1.15 -7.92
N SER A 56 37.53 -2.12 -7.45
CA SER A 56 36.07 -2.10 -7.55
C SER A 56 35.61 -0.77 -6.98
N GLU A 57 34.96 0.06 -7.81
CA GLU A 57 34.27 1.25 -7.31
C GLU A 57 33.36 0.83 -6.14
N PRO A 58 33.29 1.62 -5.05
CA PRO A 58 32.43 1.28 -3.92
C PRO A 58 31.00 1.15 -4.41
N ALA A 59 30.33 0.08 -3.99
CA ALA A 59 28.95 -0.18 -4.40
C ALA A 59 28.04 0.93 -3.89
N VAL A 60 27.09 1.34 -4.73
CA VAL A 60 26.09 2.34 -4.36
C VAL A 60 25.03 1.69 -3.49
N GLU A 61 24.80 2.19 -2.28
CA GLU A 61 23.66 1.75 -1.47
C GLU A 61 22.36 2.35 -2.02
N ILE A 62 21.33 1.52 -2.19
CA ILE A 62 19.98 1.88 -2.59
C ILE A 62 19.01 1.43 -1.50
N SER A 63 18.23 2.37 -1.00
CA SER A 63 17.21 2.12 0.02
C SER A 63 15.82 1.88 -0.60
N ILE A 64 15.10 0.85 -0.13
CA ILE A 64 13.67 0.65 -0.41
C ILE A 64 12.90 0.82 0.88
N MET A 65 12.00 1.80 0.92
CA MET A 65 11.11 2.06 2.04
C MET A 65 9.67 1.64 1.69
N TYR A 66 9.07 0.78 2.50
CA TYR A 66 7.75 0.20 2.24
C TYR A 66 6.99 -0.09 3.55
N PRO A 67 5.64 -0.10 3.53
CA PRO A 67 4.86 -0.50 4.69
C PRO A 67 4.97 -2.00 4.95
N GLY A 68 5.18 -2.41 6.19
CA GLY A 68 5.30 -3.83 6.52
C GLY A 68 5.88 -4.08 7.90
N THR A 69 5.96 -5.35 8.28
CA THR A 69 6.61 -5.77 9.53
C THR A 69 8.09 -5.99 9.31
N VAL A 70 8.93 -5.49 10.21
CA VAL A 70 10.38 -5.75 10.19
C VAL A 70 10.63 -7.24 10.42
N GLN A 71 11.38 -7.87 9.51
CA GLN A 71 11.69 -9.29 9.56
C GLN A 71 12.95 -9.57 10.37
N LYS A 72 12.94 -10.67 11.15
CA LYS A 72 14.08 -11.07 12.00
C LYS A 72 15.35 -11.30 11.19
N ASP A 73 15.22 -11.98 10.05
CA ASP A 73 16.35 -12.39 9.22
C ASP A 73 16.59 -11.43 8.03
N VAL A 74 16.06 -10.19 8.07
CA VAL A 74 16.20 -9.21 6.96
C VAL A 74 17.66 -8.94 6.60
N ALA A 75 18.56 -8.84 7.57
CA ALA A 75 19.98 -8.59 7.32
C ALA A 75 20.67 -9.73 6.55
N LEU A 76 20.19 -10.97 6.70
CA LEU A 76 20.72 -12.12 5.95
C LEU A 76 20.25 -12.08 4.49
N VAL A 77 18.99 -11.70 4.28
CA VAL A 77 18.43 -11.52 2.93
C VAL A 77 19.11 -10.34 2.22
N GLU A 78 19.32 -9.21 2.93
CA GLU A 78 20.10 -8.08 2.42
C GLU A 78 21.52 -8.53 2.05
N ALA A 79 22.22 -9.30 2.90
CA ALA A 79 23.57 -9.77 2.59
C ALA A 79 23.63 -10.62 1.30
N GLU A 80 22.68 -11.54 1.11
CA GLU A 80 22.62 -12.38 -0.10
C GLU A 80 22.24 -11.55 -1.33
N ALA A 81 21.28 -10.62 -1.20
CA ALA A 81 20.90 -9.71 -2.28
C ALA A 81 22.07 -8.79 -2.66
N ASN A 82 22.84 -8.32 -1.68
CA ASN A 82 23.97 -7.41 -1.88
C ASN A 82 25.13 -8.09 -2.59
N LYS A 83 25.40 -9.35 -2.26
CA LYS A 83 26.36 -10.17 -3.00
C LYS A 83 25.94 -10.29 -4.47
N TYR A 84 24.67 -10.60 -4.72
CA TYR A 84 24.13 -10.74 -6.07
C TYR A 84 24.14 -9.42 -6.87
N LEU A 85 23.69 -8.34 -6.26
CA LEU A 85 23.53 -7.02 -6.89
C LEU A 85 24.85 -6.29 -7.10
N LYS A 86 25.86 -6.54 -6.25
CA LYS A 86 27.19 -5.94 -6.41
C LYS A 86 27.83 -6.36 -7.72
N ASP A 87 27.78 -7.66 -8.05
CA ASP A 87 28.34 -8.16 -9.30
C ASP A 87 27.48 -7.78 -10.51
N LYS A 88 26.15 -7.68 -10.33
CA LYS A 88 25.21 -7.42 -11.42
C LYS A 88 25.12 -5.95 -11.83
N ILE A 89 25.02 -5.04 -10.87
CA ILE A 89 24.81 -3.60 -11.11
C ILE A 89 25.62 -2.70 -10.16
N ASN A 90 26.59 -3.24 -9.40
CA ASN A 90 27.38 -2.50 -8.41
C ASN A 90 26.53 -1.74 -7.37
N VAL A 91 25.51 -2.41 -6.84
CA VAL A 91 24.58 -1.87 -5.82
C VAL A 91 24.55 -2.76 -4.57
N THR A 92 24.34 -2.14 -3.43
CA THR A 92 23.85 -2.81 -2.21
C THR A 92 22.46 -2.28 -1.87
N LEU A 93 21.62 -3.13 -1.30
CA LEU A 93 20.23 -2.91 -0.99
C LEU A 93 20.04 -2.78 0.52
N LYS A 94 19.25 -1.79 0.92
CA LYS A 94 18.73 -1.65 2.28
C LYS A 94 17.20 -1.69 2.27
N LEU A 95 16.62 -2.68 2.92
CA LEU A 95 15.17 -2.88 3.04
C LEU A 95 14.67 -2.25 4.34
N ASN A 96 13.84 -1.22 4.22
CA ASN A 96 13.30 -0.45 5.33
C ASN A 96 11.78 -0.64 5.41
N ALA A 97 11.35 -1.74 6.04
CA ALA A 97 9.95 -1.95 6.38
C ALA A 97 9.54 -1.01 7.51
N VAL A 98 8.38 -0.36 7.36
CA VAL A 98 7.79 0.54 8.35
C VAL A 98 6.42 0.03 8.72
N ASP A 99 6.12 -0.11 10.01
CA ASP A 99 4.83 -0.61 10.48
C ASP A 99 3.65 0.15 9.84
N TRP A 100 2.59 -0.59 9.48
CA TRP A 100 1.41 -0.04 8.82
C TRP A 100 0.76 1.11 9.59
N GLY A 101 0.74 1.06 10.93
CA GLY A 101 0.22 2.13 11.76
C GLY A 101 1.07 3.40 11.76
N GLN A 102 2.32 3.32 11.31
CA GLN A 102 3.28 4.43 11.24
C GLN A 102 3.59 4.90 9.82
N TRP A 103 3.16 4.13 8.80
CA TRP A 103 3.52 4.37 7.40
C TRP A 103 3.21 5.79 6.93
N ASP A 104 1.97 6.23 7.12
CA ASP A 104 1.52 7.56 6.70
C ASP A 104 2.34 8.68 7.34
N ASN A 105 2.63 8.57 8.63
CA ASN A 105 3.42 9.56 9.36
C ASN A 105 4.85 9.61 8.83
N LYS A 106 5.47 8.43 8.63
CA LYS A 106 6.85 8.35 8.15
C LYS A 106 6.98 8.85 6.71
N LEU A 107 6.06 8.49 5.82
CA LEU A 107 6.04 8.98 4.44
C LEU A 107 5.85 10.50 4.40
N ASN A 108 4.89 11.05 5.16
CA ASN A 108 4.66 12.49 5.20
C ASN A 108 5.89 13.25 5.73
N LEU A 109 6.55 12.73 6.77
CA LEU A 109 7.77 13.32 7.30
C LEU A 109 8.90 13.31 6.27
N LEU A 110 9.09 12.18 5.57
CA LEU A 110 10.13 12.03 4.55
C LEU A 110 9.91 13.03 3.41
N ILE A 111 8.68 13.13 2.90
CA ILE A 111 8.33 14.09 1.83
C ILE A 111 8.51 15.54 2.31
N ALA A 112 8.13 15.86 3.55
CA ALA A 112 8.22 17.23 4.06
C ALA A 112 9.64 17.67 4.42
N SER A 113 10.46 16.76 4.96
CA SER A 113 11.84 17.03 5.38
C SER A 113 12.85 16.99 4.24
N GLY A 114 12.52 16.28 3.15
CA GLY A 114 13.48 15.99 2.08
C GLY A 114 14.60 15.04 2.52
N GLU A 115 14.38 14.25 3.58
CA GLU A 115 15.31 13.21 4.02
C GLU A 115 15.75 12.32 2.82
N PRO A 116 17.03 11.93 2.74
CA PRO A 116 17.48 11.04 1.67
C PRO A 116 16.72 9.72 1.68
N ALA A 117 16.14 9.38 0.53
CA ALA A 117 15.55 8.08 0.24
C ALA A 117 15.68 7.82 -1.26
N ASP A 118 15.76 6.55 -1.66
CA ASP A 118 15.87 6.20 -3.08
C ASP A 118 14.52 5.74 -3.64
N ILE A 119 14.05 4.59 -3.17
CA ILE A 119 12.81 3.96 -3.62
C ILE A 119 11.80 3.97 -2.47
N ILE A 120 10.58 4.42 -2.77
CA ILE A 120 9.50 4.53 -1.80
C ILE A 120 8.26 3.86 -2.38
N PHE A 121 7.63 2.99 -1.60
CA PHE A 121 6.29 2.52 -1.89
C PHE A 121 5.30 3.69 -1.97
N THR A 122 4.39 3.65 -2.93
CA THR A 122 3.27 4.58 -3.00
C THR A 122 2.08 3.92 -3.69
N ALA A 123 0.91 4.55 -3.59
CA ALA A 123 -0.31 4.06 -4.19
C ALA A 123 -1.33 5.20 -4.33
N ALA A 124 -2.36 4.99 -5.14
CA ALA A 124 -3.49 5.91 -5.30
C ALA A 124 -4.09 6.31 -3.94
N TRP A 125 -4.34 5.32 -3.09
CA TRP A 125 -4.87 5.48 -1.72
C TRP A 125 -3.86 6.12 -0.76
N GLN A 126 -2.57 6.16 -1.12
CA GLN A 126 -1.48 6.82 -0.41
C GLN A 126 -1.24 8.25 -0.92
N ARG A 127 -2.30 8.93 -1.38
CA ARG A 127 -2.26 10.32 -1.85
C ARG A 127 -1.24 10.54 -2.97
N TYR A 128 -1.06 9.56 -3.86
CA TYR A 128 -0.06 9.62 -4.92
C TYR A 128 -0.15 10.90 -5.75
N SER A 129 -1.35 11.30 -6.19
CA SER A 129 -1.54 12.54 -6.98
C SER A 129 -1.11 13.80 -6.23
N ILE A 130 -1.47 13.90 -4.95
CA ILE A 130 -1.09 15.02 -4.08
C ILE A 130 0.44 15.04 -3.87
N ASN A 131 1.06 13.87 -3.69
CA ASN A 131 2.51 13.78 -3.49
C ASN A 131 3.29 14.11 -4.77
N VAL A 132 2.77 13.74 -5.94
CA VAL A 132 3.32 14.16 -7.23
C VAL A 132 3.21 15.68 -7.41
N ALA A 133 2.06 16.28 -7.09
CA ALA A 133 1.88 17.73 -7.16
C ALA A 133 2.85 18.50 -6.23
N LYS A 134 3.21 17.91 -5.09
CA LYS A 134 4.24 18.44 -4.17
C LYS A 134 5.68 18.23 -4.65
N GLY A 135 5.88 17.52 -5.75
CA GLY A 135 7.21 17.20 -6.29
C GLY A 135 7.95 16.13 -5.49
N ALA A 136 7.25 15.25 -4.76
CA ALA A 136 7.86 14.20 -3.94
C ALA A 136 8.60 13.13 -4.77
N PHE A 137 8.16 12.89 -6.00
CA PHE A 137 8.65 11.80 -6.85
C PHE A 137 9.21 12.31 -8.17
N LEU A 138 10.21 11.60 -8.72
CA LEU A 138 10.75 11.87 -10.05
C LEU A 138 9.81 11.40 -11.15
N GLU A 139 9.82 12.11 -12.29
CA GLU A 139 9.25 11.56 -13.52
C GLU A 139 10.11 10.38 -13.99
N LEU A 140 9.47 9.25 -14.29
CA LEU A 140 10.18 8.00 -14.53
C LEU A 140 10.36 7.63 -16.01
N GLY A 141 9.70 8.33 -16.94
CA GLY A 141 9.67 7.95 -18.35
C GLY A 141 11.06 7.71 -18.97
N ALA A 142 11.92 8.73 -18.92
CA ALA A 142 13.29 8.62 -19.42
C ALA A 142 14.17 7.64 -18.62
N LEU A 143 13.92 7.51 -17.32
CA LEU A 143 14.64 6.55 -16.47
C LEU A 143 14.31 5.11 -16.86
N ILE A 144 13.03 4.80 -17.09
CA ILE A 144 12.58 3.48 -17.57
C ILE A 144 13.29 3.16 -18.88
N ASP A 145 13.21 4.06 -19.87
CA ASP A 145 13.72 3.79 -21.21
C ASP A 145 15.25 3.56 -21.22
N LYS A 146 15.97 4.26 -20.34
CA LYS A 146 17.43 4.16 -20.21
C LYS A 146 17.88 2.95 -19.38
N ASN A 147 17.22 2.69 -18.26
CA ASN A 147 17.76 1.82 -17.21
C ASN A 147 16.96 0.53 -16.96
N ALA A 148 15.69 0.50 -17.37
CA ALA A 148 14.78 -0.62 -17.11
C ALA A 148 13.72 -0.80 -18.22
N PRO A 149 14.11 -0.88 -19.51
CA PRO A 149 13.15 -0.97 -20.63
C PRO A 149 12.26 -2.23 -20.56
N GLU A 150 12.69 -3.26 -19.84
CA GLU A 150 11.92 -4.46 -19.55
C GLU A 150 10.62 -4.20 -18.78
N ILE A 151 10.54 -3.13 -17.98
CA ILE A 151 9.28 -2.76 -17.30
C ILE A 151 8.14 -2.60 -18.31
N ARG A 152 8.41 -1.99 -19.47
CA ARG A 152 7.40 -1.80 -20.53
C ARG A 152 7.02 -3.10 -21.25
N LYS A 153 7.84 -4.14 -21.15
CA LYS A 153 7.60 -5.45 -21.77
C LYS A 153 6.82 -6.38 -20.85
N GLU A 154 7.19 -6.39 -19.57
CA GLU A 154 6.66 -7.34 -18.58
C GLU A 154 5.36 -6.86 -17.93
N LEU A 155 5.20 -5.54 -17.72
CA LEU A 155 4.03 -4.97 -17.06
C LEU A 155 2.87 -4.80 -18.04
N ASP A 156 1.66 -5.20 -17.62
CA ASP A 156 0.45 -4.93 -18.41
C ASP A 156 0.36 -3.41 -18.69
N PRO A 157 0.23 -2.98 -19.96
CA PRO A 157 0.16 -1.57 -20.31
C PRO A 157 -0.92 -0.79 -19.55
N ALA A 158 -2.02 -1.45 -19.17
CA ALA A 158 -3.10 -0.81 -18.40
C ALA A 158 -2.63 -0.30 -17.04
N PHE A 159 -1.61 -0.90 -16.42
CA PHE A 159 -1.00 -0.37 -15.20
C PHE A 159 -0.31 0.98 -15.47
N LEU A 160 0.61 1.02 -16.45
CA LEU A 160 1.34 2.24 -16.79
C LEU A 160 0.45 3.34 -17.38
N GLU A 161 -0.64 2.99 -18.05
CA GLU A 161 -1.61 3.98 -18.52
C GLU A 161 -2.50 4.48 -17.37
N GLY A 162 -2.92 3.58 -16.47
CA GLY A 162 -3.77 3.91 -15.34
C GLY A 162 -3.06 4.69 -14.22
N SER A 163 -1.73 4.56 -14.09
CA SER A 163 -0.93 5.27 -13.08
C SER A 163 -0.43 6.65 -13.49
N LYS A 164 -0.73 7.10 -14.72
CA LYS A 164 -0.27 8.40 -15.22
C LYS A 164 -0.96 9.56 -14.51
N ILE A 165 -0.17 10.61 -14.27
CA ILE A 165 -0.67 11.93 -13.91
C ILE A 165 -0.20 12.88 -14.99
N ASN A 166 -1.15 13.57 -15.65
CA ASN A 166 -0.86 14.47 -16.77
C ASN A 166 0.02 13.82 -17.86
N GLY A 167 -0.28 12.56 -18.19
CA GLY A 167 0.42 11.78 -19.21
C GLY A 167 1.77 11.20 -18.79
N LYS A 168 2.21 11.41 -17.55
CA LYS A 168 3.54 11.01 -17.05
C LYS A 168 3.45 10.01 -15.90
N ASN A 169 4.42 9.10 -15.83
CA ASN A 169 4.55 8.13 -14.73
C ASN A 169 5.51 8.65 -13.66
N TYR A 170 5.08 8.59 -12.40
CA TYR A 170 5.87 8.95 -11.21
C TYR A 170 6.04 7.78 -10.23
N GLY A 171 5.36 6.66 -10.48
CA GLY A 171 5.55 5.38 -9.83
C GLY A 171 5.49 4.26 -10.87
N ILE A 172 6.16 3.15 -10.60
CA ILE A 172 6.07 1.91 -11.37
C ILE A 172 5.13 0.95 -10.64
N PRO A 173 3.95 0.63 -11.20
CA PRO A 173 3.04 -0.32 -10.60
C PRO A 173 3.61 -1.72 -10.48
N THR A 174 3.26 -2.40 -9.39
CA THR A 174 3.56 -3.83 -9.22
C THR A 174 2.75 -4.61 -10.26
N ASN A 175 3.39 -5.56 -10.95
CA ASN A 175 2.69 -6.44 -11.88
C ASN A 175 1.95 -7.54 -11.10
N LYS A 176 0.65 -7.36 -10.90
CA LYS A 176 -0.22 -8.22 -10.09
C LYS A 176 -1.63 -8.32 -10.69
N GLU A 177 -2.62 -8.71 -9.90
CA GLU A 177 -4.02 -8.52 -10.31
C GLU A 177 -4.32 -7.03 -10.58
N LEU A 178 -4.85 -6.77 -11.77
CA LEU A 178 -5.28 -5.45 -12.25
C LEU A 178 -6.76 -5.23 -11.94
N ALA A 179 -7.58 -6.26 -12.11
CA ALA A 179 -8.96 -6.22 -11.68
C ALA A 179 -9.04 -6.44 -10.17
N ALA A 180 -10.09 -5.92 -9.55
CA ALA A 180 -10.43 -6.21 -8.17
C ALA A 180 -11.92 -6.55 -8.06
N THR A 181 -12.23 -7.56 -7.26
CA THR A 181 -13.57 -7.77 -6.70
C THR A 181 -13.49 -7.61 -5.18
N TYR A 182 -14.61 -7.40 -4.53
CA TYR A 182 -14.74 -7.31 -3.09
C TYR A 182 -15.74 -8.34 -2.61
N GLY A 183 -15.53 -8.80 -1.38
CA GLY A 183 -16.40 -9.77 -0.77
C GLY A 183 -15.92 -10.10 0.63
N VAL A 184 -16.04 -11.36 1.03
CA VAL A 184 -15.64 -11.79 2.36
C VAL A 184 -14.68 -12.98 2.33
N ILE A 185 -13.74 -12.97 3.27
CA ILE A 185 -12.99 -14.16 3.67
C ILE A 185 -13.66 -14.74 4.92
N TYR A 186 -13.70 -16.07 5.04
CA TYR A 186 -14.30 -16.75 6.18
C TYR A 186 -13.51 -17.99 6.63
N ARG A 187 -13.68 -18.37 7.89
CA ARG A 187 -13.18 -19.62 8.48
C ARG A 187 -13.89 -20.85 7.89
N GLN A 188 -13.19 -21.61 7.06
CA GLN A 188 -13.77 -22.79 6.40
C GLN A 188 -14.12 -23.89 7.40
N ASP A 189 -13.29 -24.08 8.44
CA ASP A 189 -13.52 -25.09 9.48
C ASP A 189 -14.81 -24.86 10.27
N LEU A 190 -15.21 -23.59 10.49
CA LEU A 190 -16.48 -23.25 11.14
C LEU A 190 -17.68 -23.44 10.20
N VAL A 191 -17.50 -23.16 8.91
CA VAL A 191 -18.50 -23.48 7.88
C VAL A 191 -18.76 -24.98 7.84
N ASP A 192 -17.70 -25.79 7.81
CA ASP A 192 -17.81 -27.26 7.77
C ASP A 192 -18.44 -27.81 9.06
N LYS A 193 -17.97 -27.33 10.23
CA LYS A 193 -18.46 -27.75 11.56
C LYS A 193 -19.97 -27.55 11.72
N TYR A 194 -20.51 -26.46 11.18
CA TYR A 194 -21.92 -26.10 11.31
C TYR A 194 -22.73 -26.32 10.03
N GLN A 195 -22.13 -26.92 8.99
CA GLN A 195 -22.77 -27.19 7.71
C GLN A 195 -23.41 -25.93 7.10
N LEU A 196 -22.69 -24.82 7.17
CA LEU A 196 -23.14 -23.53 6.67
C LEU A 196 -23.15 -23.52 5.14
N ASP A 197 -24.28 -23.15 4.54
CA ASP A 197 -24.41 -23.09 3.08
C ASP A 197 -23.98 -21.71 2.54
N VAL A 198 -22.68 -21.57 2.28
CA VAL A 198 -22.09 -20.37 1.68
C VAL A 198 -22.46 -20.18 0.21
N SER A 199 -22.96 -21.21 -0.48
CA SER A 199 -23.27 -21.15 -1.91
C SER A 199 -24.49 -20.25 -2.22
N LYS A 200 -25.37 -20.07 -1.23
CA LYS A 200 -26.56 -19.21 -1.29
C LYS A 200 -26.26 -17.72 -1.18
N VAL A 201 -25.05 -17.35 -0.77
CA VAL A 201 -24.69 -15.94 -0.61
C VAL A 201 -24.50 -15.30 -1.99
N LYS A 202 -25.25 -14.23 -2.26
CA LYS A 202 -25.17 -13.41 -3.48
C LYS A 202 -25.09 -11.91 -3.19
N THR A 203 -25.56 -11.51 -2.01
CA THR A 203 -25.59 -10.13 -1.53
C THR A 203 -25.01 -10.06 -0.13
N TRP A 204 -24.68 -8.84 0.32
CA TRP A 204 -24.22 -8.61 1.69
C TRP A 204 -25.26 -9.08 2.73
N ALA A 205 -26.55 -8.90 2.47
CA ALA A 205 -27.61 -9.32 3.39
C ALA A 205 -27.68 -10.84 3.57
N ASP A 206 -27.31 -11.62 2.55
CA ASP A 206 -27.32 -13.10 2.61
C ASP A 206 -26.29 -13.68 3.58
N LEU A 207 -25.36 -12.86 4.10
CA LEU A 207 -24.41 -13.26 5.12
C LEU A 207 -25.07 -13.42 6.50
N GLU A 208 -26.17 -12.73 6.77
CA GLU A 208 -26.77 -12.63 8.10
C GLU A 208 -27.09 -13.99 8.75
N PRO A 209 -27.67 -14.98 8.05
CA PRO A 209 -27.90 -16.31 8.63
C PRO A 209 -26.62 -16.99 9.09
N LEU A 210 -25.51 -16.79 8.38
CA LEU A 210 -24.20 -17.36 8.74
C LEU A 210 -23.66 -16.70 10.02
N LEU A 211 -23.72 -15.37 10.08
CA LEU A 211 -23.26 -14.57 11.23
C LEU A 211 -24.04 -14.93 12.49
N LYS A 212 -25.35 -15.14 12.37
CA LYS A 212 -26.22 -15.55 13.47
C LYS A 212 -25.79 -16.88 14.08
N VAL A 213 -25.52 -17.91 13.27
CA VAL A 213 -25.09 -19.23 13.78
C VAL A 213 -23.79 -19.11 14.56
N ILE A 214 -22.82 -18.35 14.05
CA ILE A 214 -21.55 -18.14 14.75
C ILE A 214 -21.76 -17.38 16.05
N LYS A 215 -22.61 -16.34 16.07
CA LYS A 215 -22.93 -15.61 17.29
C LYS A 215 -23.51 -16.50 18.38
N GLU A 216 -24.38 -17.43 18.01
CA GLU A 216 -25.04 -18.35 18.93
C GLU A 216 -24.13 -19.49 19.42
N LYS A 217 -23.21 -19.97 18.57
CA LYS A 217 -22.44 -21.20 18.83
C LYS A 217 -20.95 -20.99 19.16
N GLU A 218 -20.37 -19.84 18.84
CA GLU A 218 -18.94 -19.54 19.04
C GLU A 218 -18.75 -18.23 19.82
N SER A 219 -18.99 -18.27 21.14
CA SER A 219 -19.01 -17.07 21.99
C SER A 219 -17.69 -16.27 22.03
N ASN A 220 -16.57 -16.91 21.71
CA ASN A 220 -15.23 -16.29 21.72
C ASN A 220 -14.79 -15.78 20.34
N ILE A 221 -15.63 -15.93 19.31
CA ILE A 221 -15.34 -15.56 17.94
C ILE A 221 -16.27 -14.42 17.53
N THR A 222 -15.70 -13.34 17.01
CA THR A 222 -16.49 -12.26 16.42
C THR A 222 -17.02 -12.73 15.06
N PRO A 223 -18.35 -12.75 14.84
CA PRO A 223 -18.91 -13.19 13.56
C PRO A 223 -18.40 -12.36 12.38
N PHE A 224 -18.44 -11.03 12.50
CA PHE A 224 -18.03 -10.10 11.44
C PHE A 224 -17.18 -8.96 12.02
N PHE A 225 -15.87 -9.00 11.81
CA PHE A 225 -14.97 -8.04 12.44
C PHE A 225 -14.79 -6.77 11.59
N LEU A 226 -14.96 -5.59 12.20
CA LEU A 226 -14.73 -4.28 11.59
C LEU A 226 -13.81 -3.43 12.46
N THR A 227 -13.12 -2.48 11.84
CA THR A 227 -12.21 -1.58 12.55
C THR A 227 -12.48 -0.12 12.20
N SER A 228 -11.89 0.78 12.98
CA SER A 228 -12.07 2.22 12.80
C SER A 228 -11.34 2.75 11.57
N THR A 229 -10.30 2.03 11.16
CA THR A 229 -9.35 2.39 10.10
C THR A 229 -9.46 1.49 8.88
N GLY A 230 -10.24 0.41 8.92
CA GLY A 230 -10.15 -0.68 7.94
C GLY A 230 -11.47 -1.41 7.70
N ASN A 231 -11.51 -2.08 6.54
CA ASN A 231 -12.52 -2.99 6.00
C ASN A 231 -14.00 -2.58 6.20
N SER A 232 -14.68 -2.16 5.14
CA SER A 232 -16.14 -1.96 5.16
C SER A 232 -16.77 -2.60 3.94
N ILE A 233 -18.07 -2.84 4.02
CA ILE A 233 -18.88 -3.25 2.88
C ILE A 233 -18.60 -2.32 1.67
N ASP A 234 -18.26 -2.92 0.51
CA ASP A 234 -17.98 -2.22 -0.75
C ASP A 234 -19.26 -2.13 -1.59
N LEU A 235 -19.51 -0.93 -2.12
CA LEU A 235 -20.65 -0.61 -2.99
C LEU A 235 -20.27 -0.54 -4.47
N ALA A 236 -19.08 -1.04 -4.84
CA ALA A 236 -18.56 -1.00 -6.19
C ALA A 236 -18.51 0.43 -6.79
N TRP A 237 -17.99 1.39 -6.02
CA TRP A 237 -17.80 2.78 -6.47
C TRP A 237 -16.36 3.14 -6.76
N ASP A 238 -16.15 3.84 -7.87
CA ASP A 238 -14.86 4.36 -8.29
C ASP A 238 -14.68 5.76 -7.72
N ALA A 239 -13.67 5.93 -6.86
CA ALA A 239 -13.31 7.22 -6.29
C ALA A 239 -12.44 8.07 -7.22
N LEU A 240 -12.15 7.59 -8.43
CA LEU A 240 -11.39 8.29 -9.46
C LEU A 240 -9.95 8.58 -9.01
N GLY A 241 -9.29 7.54 -8.50
CA GLY A 241 -7.89 7.56 -8.05
C GLY A 241 -7.74 7.56 -6.53
N ASP A 242 -8.08 8.66 -5.85
CA ASP A 242 -7.87 8.80 -4.40
C ASP A 242 -9.19 8.65 -3.61
N ASN A 243 -9.30 7.56 -2.85
CA ASN A 243 -10.45 7.25 -1.99
C ASN A 243 -10.68 8.27 -0.85
N ASN A 244 -9.69 9.13 -0.57
CA ASN A 244 -9.80 10.18 0.45
C ASN A 244 -10.47 11.46 -0.06
N ILE A 245 -10.68 11.60 -1.37
CA ILE A 245 -11.29 12.79 -1.97
C ILE A 245 -12.76 12.49 -2.33
N PRO A 246 -13.73 13.25 -1.80
CA PRO A 246 -15.15 13.06 -2.11
C PRO A 246 -15.48 13.08 -3.60
N GLY A 247 -16.62 12.48 -3.94
CA GLY A 247 -17.10 12.35 -5.31
C GLY A 247 -16.72 11.00 -5.91
N VAL A 248 -17.73 10.20 -6.23
CA VAL A 248 -17.57 8.87 -6.83
C VAL A 248 -18.44 8.73 -8.08
N ILE A 249 -18.11 7.75 -8.92
CA ILE A 249 -19.01 7.18 -9.93
C ILE A 249 -19.22 5.70 -9.62
N SER A 250 -20.18 5.06 -10.28
CA SER A 250 -20.25 3.59 -10.28
C SER A 250 -19.01 3.01 -10.97
N LYS A 251 -18.36 1.99 -10.41
CA LYS A 251 -17.25 1.26 -11.07
C LYS A 251 -17.70 0.62 -12.39
N ILE A 252 -19.00 0.30 -12.48
CA ILE A 252 -19.61 -0.39 -13.60
C ILE A 252 -20.70 0.45 -14.25
N GLY A 253 -20.93 0.22 -15.55
CA GLY A 253 -21.90 0.96 -16.34
C GLY A 253 -21.29 2.17 -17.06
N THR A 254 -22.15 3.07 -17.53
CA THR A 254 -21.76 4.15 -18.46
C THR A 254 -21.95 5.56 -17.89
N SER A 255 -22.50 5.69 -16.68
CA SER A 255 -22.71 7.00 -16.05
C SER A 255 -21.36 7.65 -15.72
N THR A 256 -21.20 8.91 -16.13
CA THR A 256 -20.02 9.74 -15.87
C THR A 256 -20.31 10.86 -14.86
N LYS A 257 -21.49 10.86 -14.25
CA LYS A 257 -21.89 11.86 -13.26
C LYS A 257 -21.31 11.50 -11.88
N ILE A 258 -20.42 12.36 -11.39
CA ILE A 258 -19.85 12.29 -10.06
C ILE A 258 -20.91 12.71 -9.04
N PHE A 259 -21.06 11.92 -7.98
CA PHE A 259 -22.01 12.19 -6.89
C PHE A 259 -21.38 12.02 -5.52
N ASN A 260 -22.02 12.61 -4.51
CA ASN A 260 -21.65 12.37 -3.11
C ASN A 260 -22.29 11.08 -2.62
N LYS A 261 -21.48 10.10 -2.22
CA LYS A 261 -21.98 8.82 -1.69
C LYS A 261 -22.97 8.96 -0.52
N LEU A 262 -22.85 10.00 0.30
CA LEU A 262 -23.75 10.19 1.44
C LEU A 262 -25.19 10.50 1.03
N GLU A 263 -25.40 10.94 -0.21
CA GLU A 263 -26.72 11.26 -0.76
C GLU A 263 -27.38 10.06 -1.45
N SER A 264 -26.66 8.93 -1.55
CA SER A 264 -27.13 7.72 -2.24
C SER A 264 -28.04 6.87 -1.34
N PRO A 265 -29.21 6.41 -1.84
CA PRO A 265 -30.05 5.44 -1.13
C PRO A 265 -29.30 4.14 -0.81
N GLU A 266 -28.47 3.66 -1.73
CA GLU A 266 -27.67 2.44 -1.57
C GLU A 266 -26.68 2.55 -0.41
N PHE A 267 -26.09 3.73 -0.19
CA PHE A 267 -25.26 3.98 1.00
C PHE A 267 -26.07 3.84 2.28
N LEU A 268 -27.25 4.49 2.33
CA LEU A 268 -28.10 4.46 3.51
C LEU A 268 -28.54 3.04 3.84
N ASP A 269 -28.93 2.25 2.84
CA ASP A 269 -29.40 0.88 3.04
C ASP A 269 -28.30 -0.04 3.56
N ILE A 270 -27.08 0.05 3.04
CA ILE A 270 -25.94 -0.71 3.57
C ILE A 270 -25.57 -0.27 4.99
N MET A 271 -25.66 1.03 5.31
CA MET A 271 -25.41 1.50 6.68
C MET A 271 -26.51 1.06 7.66
N LYS A 272 -27.76 0.92 7.21
CA LYS A 272 -28.85 0.31 7.99
C LYS A 272 -28.61 -1.17 8.25
N LEU A 273 -28.17 -1.93 7.24
CA LEU A 273 -27.79 -3.33 7.40
C LEU A 273 -26.61 -3.48 8.38
N THR A 274 -25.57 -2.66 8.23
CA THR A 274 -24.42 -2.67 9.13
C THR A 274 -24.85 -2.36 10.58
N ARG A 275 -25.77 -1.40 10.75
CA ARG A 275 -26.36 -1.07 12.05
C ARG A 275 -27.15 -2.23 12.65
N SER A 276 -27.93 -2.97 11.86
CA SER A 276 -28.68 -4.12 12.36
C SER A 276 -27.73 -5.21 12.86
N TRP A 277 -26.65 -5.49 12.13
CA TRP A 277 -25.61 -6.44 12.55
C TRP A 277 -24.85 -6.01 13.81
N PHE A 278 -24.58 -4.71 13.95
CA PHE A 278 -23.99 -4.16 15.17
C PHE A 278 -24.90 -4.35 16.38
N LYS A 279 -26.21 -4.03 16.25
CA LYS A 279 -27.22 -4.22 17.30
C LYS A 279 -27.42 -5.70 17.67
N ALA A 280 -27.34 -6.60 16.69
CA ALA A 280 -27.39 -8.04 16.90
C ALA A 280 -26.11 -8.62 17.53
N GLY A 281 -25.06 -7.80 17.68
CA GLY A 281 -23.78 -8.22 18.25
C GLY A 281 -22.96 -9.13 17.34
N TYR A 282 -23.23 -9.11 16.02
CA TYR A 282 -22.44 -9.79 15.00
C TYR A 282 -21.13 -9.04 14.72
N ILE A 283 -21.17 -7.71 14.88
CA ILE A 283 -20.00 -6.83 14.80
C ILE A 283 -19.44 -6.58 16.20
N ASN A 284 -18.12 -6.50 16.31
CA ASN A 284 -17.43 -6.14 17.54
C ASN A 284 -17.86 -4.76 18.07
N GLN A 285 -18.08 -4.67 19.38
CA GLN A 285 -18.65 -3.46 20.00
C GLN A 285 -17.68 -2.26 20.01
N ASP A 286 -16.39 -2.51 19.89
CA ASP A 286 -15.33 -1.50 19.80
C ASP A 286 -15.00 -1.09 18.35
N ALA A 287 -15.79 -1.51 17.36
CA ALA A 287 -15.47 -1.34 15.93
C ALA A 287 -15.13 0.11 15.54
N ALA A 288 -15.87 1.11 16.04
CA ALA A 288 -15.62 2.53 15.72
C ALA A 288 -14.30 3.10 16.31
N THR A 289 -13.66 2.37 17.22
CA THR A 289 -12.43 2.80 17.91
C THR A 289 -11.27 1.83 17.75
N SER A 290 -11.54 0.59 17.33
CA SER A 290 -10.52 -0.45 17.22
C SER A 290 -9.52 -0.10 16.12
N THR A 291 -8.24 -0.10 16.46
CA THR A 291 -7.12 0.09 15.52
C THR A 291 -6.40 -1.22 15.22
N VAL A 292 -6.84 -2.34 15.82
CA VAL A 292 -6.25 -3.65 15.57
C VAL A 292 -6.62 -4.11 14.17
N THR A 293 -5.66 -4.58 13.38
CA THR A 293 -5.94 -4.97 12.00
C THR A 293 -6.77 -6.25 11.94
N VAL A 294 -7.50 -6.41 10.83
CA VAL A 294 -8.21 -7.66 10.52
C VAL A 294 -7.23 -8.83 10.47
N ALA A 295 -6.06 -8.63 9.88
CA ALA A 295 -5.01 -9.63 9.78
C ALA A 295 -4.59 -10.14 11.17
N ASP A 296 -4.32 -9.25 12.12
CA ASP A 296 -3.93 -9.63 13.50
C ASP A 296 -5.03 -10.44 14.20
N GLN A 297 -6.29 -10.02 14.07
CA GLN A 297 -7.43 -10.69 14.71
C GLN A 297 -7.73 -12.05 14.06
N ALA A 298 -7.57 -12.14 12.74
CA ALA A 298 -7.66 -13.40 12.01
C ALA A 298 -6.54 -14.36 12.43
N LYS A 299 -5.28 -13.89 12.49
CA LYS A 299 -4.13 -14.68 12.97
C LYS A 299 -4.31 -15.15 14.42
N ALA A 300 -4.96 -14.34 15.26
CA ALA A 300 -5.32 -14.71 16.63
C ALA A 300 -6.48 -15.73 16.70
N GLY A 301 -7.12 -16.07 15.57
CA GLY A 301 -8.24 -17.01 15.50
C GLY A 301 -9.54 -16.48 16.11
N LYS A 302 -9.67 -15.15 16.26
CA LYS A 302 -10.79 -14.50 16.97
C LYS A 302 -11.93 -14.03 16.07
N VAL A 303 -11.82 -14.26 14.77
CA VAL A 303 -12.76 -13.74 13.76
C VAL A 303 -13.23 -14.88 12.87
N PHE A 304 -14.54 -14.90 12.59
CA PHE A 304 -15.12 -15.82 11.62
C PHE A 304 -15.01 -15.27 10.20
N MET A 305 -15.45 -14.02 9.97
CA MET A 305 -15.58 -13.42 8.65
C MET A 305 -15.17 -11.95 8.65
N TRP A 306 -14.61 -11.48 7.53
CA TRP A 306 -14.26 -10.08 7.30
C TRP A 306 -14.31 -9.70 5.82
N VAL A 307 -14.47 -8.40 5.53
CA VAL A 307 -14.38 -7.86 4.17
C VAL A 307 -12.94 -7.77 3.70
N ASP A 308 -12.68 -8.16 2.45
CA ASP A 308 -11.38 -7.99 1.81
C ASP A 308 -11.53 -7.73 0.30
N GLY A 309 -10.45 -7.21 -0.30
CA GLY A 309 -10.25 -7.21 -1.75
C GLY A 309 -9.89 -8.63 -2.19
N LEU A 310 -10.68 -9.16 -3.11
CA LEU A 310 -10.60 -10.55 -3.55
C LEU A 310 -10.04 -10.65 -4.97
N LYS A 311 -9.39 -11.79 -5.17
CA LYS A 311 -8.83 -12.29 -6.43
C LYS A 311 -8.82 -13.82 -6.37
N PRO A 312 -8.62 -14.53 -7.49
CA PRO A 312 -8.52 -15.98 -7.46
C PRO A 312 -7.44 -16.46 -6.47
N GLY A 313 -7.83 -17.28 -5.49
CA GLY A 313 -6.90 -17.84 -4.51
C GLY A 313 -6.56 -16.93 -3.32
N LYS A 314 -7.26 -15.81 -3.11
CA LYS A 314 -7.00 -14.91 -1.97
C LYS A 314 -7.12 -15.62 -0.62
N ALA A 315 -8.11 -16.49 -0.45
CA ALA A 315 -8.23 -17.28 0.79
C ALA A 315 -7.00 -18.16 1.05
N ALA A 316 -6.54 -18.92 0.04
CA ALA A 316 -5.36 -19.79 0.14
C ALA A 316 -4.07 -19.00 0.41
N GLU A 317 -3.91 -17.81 -0.19
CA GLU A 317 -2.82 -16.88 0.10
C GLU A 317 -2.77 -16.50 1.59
N LEU A 318 -3.93 -16.27 2.20
CA LEU A 318 -4.03 -15.88 3.61
C LEU A 318 -3.88 -17.06 4.59
N GLU A 319 -4.11 -18.31 4.17
CA GLU A 319 -3.97 -19.49 5.04
C GLU A 319 -2.57 -19.60 5.65
N GLY A 320 -1.52 -19.29 4.88
CA GLY A 320 -0.13 -19.31 5.35
C GLY A 320 0.15 -18.27 6.44
N TYR A 321 -0.63 -17.19 6.49
CA TYR A 321 -0.52 -16.14 7.50
C TYR A 321 -1.32 -16.47 8.76
N VAL A 322 -2.51 -17.06 8.63
CA VAL A 322 -3.41 -17.32 9.77
C VAL A 322 -3.26 -18.71 10.38
N GLY A 323 -2.76 -19.69 9.62
CA GLY A 323 -2.50 -21.06 10.09
C GLY A 323 -3.72 -21.98 10.18
N PHE A 324 -4.80 -21.68 9.45
CA PHE A 324 -6.00 -22.53 9.34
C PHE A 324 -6.69 -22.29 7.99
N LYS A 325 -7.60 -23.21 7.62
CA LYS A 325 -8.28 -23.16 6.32
C LYS A 325 -9.25 -21.98 6.20
N LEU A 326 -9.21 -21.33 5.04
CA LEU A 326 -10.03 -20.18 4.72
C LEU A 326 -10.83 -20.44 3.43
N GLY A 327 -12.01 -19.83 3.36
CA GLY A 327 -12.78 -19.71 2.13
C GLY A 327 -13.01 -18.23 1.78
N GLN A 328 -13.49 -17.97 0.56
CA GLN A 328 -13.87 -16.63 0.10
C GLN A 328 -15.22 -16.64 -0.63
N ILE A 329 -15.95 -15.51 -0.58
CA ILE A 329 -17.17 -15.26 -1.36
C ILE A 329 -17.01 -13.91 -2.05
N ASP A 330 -17.05 -13.91 -3.38
CA ASP A 330 -17.05 -12.69 -4.19
C ASP A 330 -18.46 -12.07 -4.18
N LEU A 331 -18.57 -10.79 -3.83
CA LEU A 331 -19.85 -10.06 -3.70
C LEU A 331 -19.97 -8.89 -4.67
N THR A 332 -18.90 -8.55 -5.38
CA THR A 332 -18.92 -7.57 -6.46
C THR A 332 -18.39 -8.17 -7.75
N VAL A 333 -18.66 -7.51 -8.87
CA VAL A 333 -18.08 -7.93 -10.16
C VAL A 333 -16.64 -7.42 -10.26
N PRO A 334 -15.72 -8.17 -10.91
CA PRO A 334 -14.36 -7.70 -11.13
C PRO A 334 -14.37 -6.40 -11.95
N ALA A 335 -13.78 -5.35 -11.41
CA ALA A 335 -13.67 -4.04 -12.06
C ALA A 335 -12.23 -3.53 -12.06
N ILE A 336 -11.93 -2.62 -12.99
CA ILE A 336 -10.63 -1.96 -13.11
C ILE A 336 -10.85 -0.45 -13.07
N THR A 337 -10.32 0.19 -12.04
CA THR A 337 -10.31 1.65 -11.85
C THR A 337 -8.89 2.21 -11.94
N THR A 338 -8.76 3.55 -11.99
CA THR A 338 -7.45 4.20 -11.81
C THR A 338 -6.80 3.77 -10.48
N GLY A 339 -7.60 3.65 -9.42
CA GLY A 339 -7.14 3.23 -8.10
C GLY A 339 -6.56 1.82 -8.09
N ASP A 340 -7.13 0.90 -8.86
CA ASP A 340 -6.63 -0.48 -8.98
C ASP A 340 -5.33 -0.53 -9.78
N ALA A 341 -5.26 0.20 -10.89
CA ALA A 341 -4.06 0.31 -11.73
C ALA A 341 -2.88 1.03 -11.04
N SER A 342 -3.16 1.78 -9.97
CA SER A 342 -2.15 2.47 -9.16
C SER A 342 -2.17 2.05 -7.69
N GLY A 343 -2.70 0.86 -7.40
CA GLY A 343 -2.93 0.39 -6.02
C GLY A 343 -1.68 -0.02 -5.26
N ALA A 344 -0.55 -0.22 -5.95
CA ALA A 344 0.74 -0.56 -5.38
C ALA A 344 1.85 -0.19 -6.38
N MET A 345 2.73 0.73 -6.01
CA MET A 345 3.77 1.26 -6.91
C MET A 345 5.08 1.52 -6.17
N LEU A 346 6.19 1.43 -6.90
CA LEU A 346 7.49 1.91 -6.45
C LEU A 346 7.82 3.23 -7.15
N ALA A 347 7.97 4.30 -6.36
CA ALA A 347 8.39 5.62 -6.85
C ALA A 347 9.85 5.88 -6.49
N ILE A 348 10.53 6.71 -7.29
CA ILE A 348 11.87 7.21 -6.95
C ILE A 348 11.70 8.58 -6.30
N SER A 349 12.20 8.72 -5.07
CA SER A 349 12.15 9.98 -4.32
C SER A 349 12.87 11.10 -5.07
N LYS A 350 12.32 12.32 -4.99
CA LYS A 350 13.01 13.53 -5.45
C LYS A 350 14.34 13.79 -4.74
N SER A 351 14.52 13.29 -3.51
CA SER A 351 15.76 13.43 -2.73
C SER A 351 16.85 12.41 -3.09
N SER A 352 16.55 11.37 -3.90
CA SER A 352 17.53 10.35 -4.29
C SER A 352 18.73 10.96 -4.98
N LYS A 353 19.92 10.50 -4.62
CA LYS A 353 21.17 10.87 -5.30
C LYS A 353 21.55 9.90 -6.41
N ASN A 354 20.85 8.78 -6.53
CA ASN A 354 21.19 7.67 -7.42
C ASN A 354 19.99 7.19 -8.25
N PRO A 355 19.26 8.06 -8.98
CA PRO A 355 18.03 7.71 -9.66
C PRO A 355 18.20 6.64 -10.75
N ASP A 356 19.34 6.64 -11.46
CA ASP A 356 19.63 5.59 -12.46
C ASP A 356 19.77 4.21 -11.79
N LYS A 357 20.48 4.12 -10.66
CA LYS A 357 20.65 2.86 -9.90
C LYS A 357 19.35 2.42 -9.23
N ALA A 358 18.57 3.35 -8.70
CA ALA A 358 17.24 3.07 -8.17
C ALA A 358 16.32 2.49 -9.26
N MET A 359 16.34 3.04 -10.48
CA MET A 359 15.57 2.49 -11.59
C MET A 359 16.06 1.10 -12.01
N GLN A 360 17.38 0.85 -12.04
CA GLN A 360 17.92 -0.50 -12.30
C GLN A 360 17.42 -1.52 -11.27
N VAL A 361 17.37 -1.16 -9.98
CA VAL A 361 16.79 -2.02 -8.93
C VAL A 361 15.30 -2.28 -9.19
N ILE A 362 14.50 -1.25 -9.51
CA ILE A 362 13.07 -1.43 -9.83
C ILE A 362 12.89 -2.34 -11.07
N GLY A 363 13.72 -2.18 -12.10
CA GLY A 363 13.71 -3.03 -13.29
C GLY A 363 13.99 -4.50 -12.98
N LEU A 364 15.01 -4.76 -12.16
CA LEU A 364 15.30 -6.12 -11.67
C LEU A 364 14.17 -6.69 -10.82
N LEU A 365 13.49 -5.89 -9.98
CA LEU A 365 12.30 -6.36 -9.25
C LEU A 365 11.16 -6.79 -10.19
N HIS A 366 11.12 -6.30 -11.43
CA HIS A 366 10.10 -6.64 -12.42
C HIS A 366 10.48 -7.77 -13.38
N SER A 367 11.76 -8.11 -13.48
CA SER A 367 12.29 -9.03 -14.50
C SER A 367 13.19 -10.14 -13.95
N ASP A 368 13.81 -9.94 -12.80
CA ASP A 368 14.73 -10.90 -12.19
C ASP A 368 14.02 -11.79 -11.17
N LYS A 369 13.77 -13.03 -11.60
CA LYS A 369 13.10 -14.03 -10.78
C LYS A 369 13.86 -14.37 -9.50
N PHE A 370 15.18 -14.39 -9.52
CA PHE A 370 15.96 -14.74 -8.33
C PHE A 370 15.87 -13.62 -7.27
N LEU A 371 16.16 -12.38 -7.65
CA LEU A 371 16.10 -11.24 -6.75
C LEU A 371 14.68 -11.04 -6.20
N ASN A 372 13.67 -11.13 -7.08
CA ASN A 372 12.29 -10.95 -6.67
C ASN A 372 11.87 -12.00 -5.62
N ASN A 373 12.21 -13.28 -5.82
CA ASN A 373 11.91 -14.33 -4.83
C ASN A 373 12.78 -14.26 -3.58
N LEU A 374 14.04 -13.81 -3.68
CA LEU A 374 14.91 -13.62 -2.52
C LEU A 374 14.35 -12.57 -1.57
N ILE A 375 13.88 -11.43 -2.09
CA ILE A 375 13.30 -10.36 -1.27
C ILE A 375 11.93 -10.77 -0.71
N ASN A 376 11.14 -11.55 -1.44
CA ASN A 376 9.78 -11.91 -1.02
C ASN A 376 9.69 -13.15 -0.12
N TYR A 377 10.53 -14.16 -0.36
CA TYR A 377 10.49 -15.45 0.36
C TYR A 377 11.77 -15.76 1.14
N GLY A 378 12.85 -15.02 0.90
CA GLY A 378 14.11 -15.21 1.59
C GLY A 378 15.03 -16.24 0.93
N ILE A 379 15.78 -17.00 1.73
CA ILE A 379 16.88 -17.85 1.26
C ILE A 379 16.42 -19.31 1.21
N GLU A 380 16.61 -19.97 0.07
CA GLU A 380 16.33 -21.40 -0.10
C GLU A 380 17.14 -22.26 0.88
N GLY A 381 16.53 -23.29 1.45
CA GLY A 381 17.12 -24.15 2.48
C GLY A 381 17.14 -23.54 3.88
N LYS A 382 16.85 -22.24 4.02
CA LYS A 382 16.78 -21.55 5.31
C LYS A 382 15.38 -21.03 5.64
N HIS A 383 14.70 -20.39 4.70
CA HIS A 383 13.37 -19.81 4.89
C HIS A 383 12.29 -20.65 4.19
N TYR A 384 12.59 -21.13 2.98
CA TYR A 384 11.72 -22.05 2.23
C TYR A 384 12.55 -23.18 1.63
N VAL A 385 11.89 -24.23 1.14
CA VAL A 385 12.48 -25.28 0.30
C VAL A 385 11.69 -25.44 -0.99
N LYS A 386 12.35 -25.75 -2.11
CA LYS A 386 11.65 -26.08 -3.36
C LYS A 386 11.07 -27.49 -3.32
N LYS A 387 9.82 -27.61 -3.76
CA LYS A 387 9.14 -28.88 -4.08
C LYS A 387 9.23 -29.18 -5.58
N SER A 388 9.30 -28.14 -6.39
CA SER A 388 9.60 -28.14 -7.83
C SER A 388 10.15 -26.76 -8.23
N ASP A 389 10.39 -26.54 -9.52
CA ASP A 389 10.95 -25.28 -10.03
C ASP A 389 10.19 -24.01 -9.60
N ASN A 390 8.86 -24.11 -9.46
CA ASN A 390 7.98 -22.98 -9.13
C ASN A 390 7.16 -23.16 -7.85
N ILE A 391 7.23 -24.32 -7.21
CA ILE A 391 6.46 -24.61 -5.99
C ILE A 391 7.42 -24.71 -4.82
N ILE A 392 7.14 -23.96 -3.77
CA ILE A 392 7.92 -23.93 -2.53
C ILE A 392 7.07 -24.37 -1.33
N ASP A 393 7.76 -24.74 -0.26
CA ASP A 393 7.17 -25.00 1.04
C ASP A 393 8.00 -24.29 2.11
N VAL A 394 7.42 -24.11 3.30
CA VAL A 394 8.15 -23.60 4.46
C VAL A 394 9.30 -24.55 4.77
N ALA A 395 10.48 -24.01 5.08
CA ALA A 395 11.64 -24.86 5.38
C ALA A 395 11.38 -25.73 6.63
N PRO A 396 11.84 -27.00 6.66
CA PRO A 396 11.64 -27.88 7.81
C PRO A 396 12.13 -27.26 9.13
N GLY A 397 11.32 -27.38 10.19
CA GLY A 397 11.66 -26.87 11.52
C GLY A 397 11.30 -25.40 11.78
N ILE A 398 10.75 -24.69 10.79
CA ILE A 398 10.17 -23.36 11.01
C ILE A 398 8.73 -23.50 11.49
N ASP A 399 8.42 -22.84 12.62
CA ASP A 399 7.04 -22.58 13.03
C ASP A 399 6.44 -21.50 12.11
N PRO A 400 5.38 -21.79 11.33
CA PRO A 400 4.74 -20.80 10.46
C PRO A 400 4.27 -19.54 11.21
N LYS A 401 3.92 -19.64 12.49
CA LYS A 401 3.49 -18.48 13.29
C LYS A 401 4.62 -17.52 13.63
N ASN A 402 5.85 -18.03 13.67
CA ASN A 402 7.09 -17.36 14.05
C ASN A 402 8.15 -17.45 12.94
N HIS A 403 7.70 -17.39 11.69
CA HIS A 403 8.59 -17.48 10.53
C HIS A 403 9.62 -16.34 10.55
N PRO A 404 10.94 -16.63 10.44
CA PRO A 404 12.00 -15.62 10.62
C PRO A 404 12.07 -14.59 9.49
N TYR A 405 11.55 -14.94 8.31
CA TYR A 405 11.44 -14.05 7.16
C TYR A 405 10.20 -14.35 6.32
N ASN A 406 9.08 -13.69 6.62
CA ASN A 406 7.84 -13.77 5.85
C ASN A 406 7.22 -12.36 5.75
N PRO A 407 7.79 -11.48 4.91
CA PRO A 407 7.37 -10.07 4.84
C PRO A 407 5.96 -9.88 4.29
N GLY A 408 5.43 -10.84 3.51
CA GLY A 408 4.13 -10.69 2.86
C GLY A 408 4.07 -9.54 1.83
N ALA A 409 5.22 -9.12 1.30
CA ALA A 409 5.39 -7.92 0.49
C ALA A 409 5.29 -8.18 -1.04
N GLN A 410 4.83 -9.36 -1.46
CA GLN A 410 4.72 -9.74 -2.88
C GLN A 410 3.85 -8.76 -3.67
N TRP A 411 2.83 -8.19 -3.04
CA TRP A 411 1.86 -7.30 -3.68
C TRP A 411 2.40 -5.88 -3.92
N GLU A 412 3.56 -5.52 -3.35
CA GLU A 412 4.12 -4.16 -3.39
C GLU A 412 5.57 -4.08 -3.89
N LEU A 413 6.30 -5.21 -3.97
CA LEU A 413 7.71 -5.25 -4.35
C LEU A 413 7.94 -5.96 -5.71
N GLY A 414 7.40 -5.41 -6.80
CA GLY A 414 7.82 -5.75 -8.17
C GLY A 414 6.80 -6.53 -8.99
N ASN A 415 7.11 -7.77 -9.38
CA ASN A 415 6.27 -8.56 -10.28
C ASN A 415 5.85 -9.91 -9.67
N GLN A 416 4.56 -10.06 -9.35
CA GLN A 416 4.01 -11.29 -8.77
C GLN A 416 4.07 -12.48 -9.72
N PHE A 417 4.05 -12.26 -11.04
CA PHE A 417 4.17 -13.35 -12.02
C PHE A 417 5.54 -14.02 -12.02
N LEU A 418 6.55 -13.42 -11.35
CA LEU A 418 7.85 -14.05 -11.09
C LEU A 418 7.89 -14.84 -9.78
N ASN A 419 6.92 -14.65 -8.89
CA ASN A 419 6.92 -15.31 -7.59
C ASN A 419 6.73 -16.83 -7.71
N TYR A 420 7.43 -17.55 -6.83
CA TYR A 420 7.08 -18.91 -6.48
C TYR A 420 5.68 -18.97 -5.90
N LEU A 421 5.08 -20.16 -5.99
CA LEU A 421 3.81 -20.51 -5.37
C LEU A 421 4.08 -21.37 -4.13
N MET A 422 3.43 -21.06 -3.02
CA MET A 422 3.39 -21.95 -1.86
C MET A 422 2.64 -23.23 -2.23
N SER A 423 3.00 -24.36 -1.60
CA SER A 423 2.44 -25.68 -1.88
C SER A 423 0.94 -25.80 -1.67
N ASN A 424 0.34 -24.90 -0.87
CA ASN A 424 -1.10 -24.82 -0.65
C ASN A 424 -1.85 -23.95 -1.70
N GLU A 425 -1.13 -23.23 -2.56
CA GLU A 425 -1.73 -22.40 -3.59
C GLU A 425 -2.08 -23.20 -4.84
N ASN A 426 -3.01 -22.66 -5.63
CA ASN A 426 -3.35 -23.25 -6.92
C ASN A 426 -2.13 -23.15 -7.86
N PRO A 427 -1.64 -24.26 -8.45
CA PRO A 427 -0.49 -24.24 -9.35
C PRO A 427 -0.71 -23.41 -10.63
N GLN A 428 -1.97 -23.08 -10.94
CA GLN A 428 -2.37 -22.21 -12.05
C GLN A 428 -2.70 -20.77 -11.61
N LYS A 429 -2.32 -20.35 -10.39
CA LYS A 429 -2.65 -19.02 -9.82
C LYS A 429 -2.39 -17.87 -10.81
N TRP A 430 -1.23 -17.87 -11.47
CA TRP A 430 -0.85 -16.81 -12.40
C TRP A 430 -1.70 -16.79 -13.68
N GLU A 431 -2.11 -17.94 -14.19
CA GLU A 431 -3.04 -18.02 -15.33
C GLU A 431 -4.46 -17.59 -14.92
N LEU A 432 -4.89 -17.92 -13.69
CA LEU A 432 -6.15 -17.44 -13.14
C LEU A 432 -6.14 -15.92 -12.95
N PHE A 433 -5.01 -15.32 -12.55
CA PHE A 433 -4.85 -13.86 -12.49
C PHE A 433 -5.01 -13.21 -13.86
N LYS A 434 -4.34 -13.74 -14.89
CA LYS A 434 -4.49 -13.23 -16.26
C LYS A 434 -5.95 -13.31 -16.72
N ALA A 435 -6.61 -14.44 -16.48
CA ALA A 435 -8.03 -14.63 -16.82
C ALA A 435 -8.96 -13.70 -16.03
N PHE A 436 -8.64 -13.44 -14.75
CA PHE A 436 -9.38 -12.51 -13.90
C PHE A 436 -9.24 -11.06 -14.36
N ASN A 437 -8.01 -10.63 -14.68
CA ASN A 437 -7.73 -9.32 -15.24
C ASN A 437 -8.47 -9.11 -16.57
N ALA A 438 -8.48 -10.13 -17.44
CA ALA A 438 -9.19 -10.07 -18.73
C ALA A 438 -10.72 -9.93 -18.58
N LYS A 439 -11.30 -10.40 -17.48
CA LYS A 439 -12.74 -10.26 -17.16
C LYS A 439 -13.09 -8.90 -16.54
N GLY A 440 -12.10 -8.12 -16.13
CA GLY A 440 -12.30 -6.86 -15.42
C GLY A 440 -13.07 -5.85 -16.25
N VAL A 441 -14.20 -5.38 -15.71
CA VAL A 441 -14.97 -4.29 -16.31
C VAL A 441 -14.21 -2.98 -16.08
N LYS A 442 -13.85 -2.30 -17.16
CA LYS A 442 -13.14 -1.02 -17.07
C LYS A 442 -14.13 0.07 -16.64
N SER A 443 -13.81 0.77 -15.56
CA SER A 443 -14.54 1.95 -15.13
C SER A 443 -14.46 3.05 -16.20
N PRO A 444 -15.53 3.85 -16.41
CA PRO A 444 -15.46 5.08 -17.22
C PRO A 444 -14.37 6.04 -16.73
N GLY A 445 -14.01 5.96 -15.44
CA GLY A 445 -12.99 6.75 -14.78
C GLY A 445 -11.55 6.29 -15.01
N LEU A 446 -11.31 5.14 -15.65
CA LEU A 446 -9.97 4.55 -15.73
C LEU A 446 -8.95 5.47 -16.42
N GLY A 447 -7.87 5.81 -15.71
CA GLY A 447 -6.80 6.72 -16.14
C GLY A 447 -7.05 8.18 -15.79
N PHE A 448 -8.20 8.52 -15.19
CA PHE A 448 -8.43 9.85 -14.65
C PHE A 448 -7.80 9.96 -13.26
N SER A 449 -7.00 10.99 -13.04
CA SER A 449 -6.47 11.40 -11.74
C SER A 449 -6.90 12.84 -11.48
N PHE A 450 -7.54 13.08 -10.34
CA PHE A 450 -7.99 14.41 -9.96
C PHE A 450 -6.83 15.32 -9.53
N ASP A 451 -6.78 16.53 -10.08
CA ASP A 451 -5.93 17.61 -9.59
C ASP A 451 -6.65 18.33 -8.44
N ALA A 452 -6.14 18.08 -7.23
CA ALA A 452 -6.68 18.58 -5.98
C ALA A 452 -6.30 20.05 -5.69
N GLU A 453 -5.32 20.63 -6.40
CA GLU A 453 -4.77 21.95 -6.07
C GLU A 453 -5.83 23.07 -6.04
N PRO A 454 -6.79 23.15 -6.98
CA PRO A 454 -7.80 24.22 -6.99
C PRO A 454 -8.75 24.22 -5.78
N VAL A 455 -8.88 23.09 -5.07
CA VAL A 455 -9.83 22.91 -3.96
C VAL A 455 -9.16 22.31 -2.71
N LYS A 456 -7.84 22.47 -2.58
CA LYS A 456 -7.06 21.84 -1.49
C LYS A 456 -7.53 22.22 -0.09
N SER A 457 -8.00 23.45 0.10
CA SER A 457 -8.55 23.94 1.38
C SER A 457 -9.84 23.22 1.76
N GLU A 458 -10.76 23.09 0.81
CA GLU A 458 -12.03 22.38 0.96
C GLU A 458 -11.79 20.90 1.24
N ILE A 459 -10.86 20.25 0.52
CA ILE A 459 -10.48 18.85 0.78
C ILE A 459 -10.02 18.68 2.23
N ALA A 460 -9.13 19.56 2.71
CA ALA A 460 -8.64 19.50 4.09
C ALA A 460 -9.78 19.70 5.12
N ALA A 461 -10.68 20.65 4.86
CA ALA A 461 -11.85 20.89 5.71
C ALA A 461 -12.79 19.69 5.76
N VAL A 462 -13.16 19.13 4.60
CA VAL A 462 -14.04 17.97 4.48
C VAL A 462 -13.40 16.72 5.11
N ALA A 463 -12.09 16.52 4.94
CA ALA A 463 -11.37 15.42 5.58
C ALA A 463 -11.42 15.50 7.11
N ASN A 464 -11.31 16.71 7.69
CA ASN A 464 -11.42 16.91 9.13
C ASN A 464 -12.85 16.69 9.67
N VAL A 465 -13.88 17.02 8.89
CA VAL A 465 -15.25 16.59 9.20
C VAL A 465 -15.33 15.07 9.15
N GLY A 466 -14.80 14.43 8.10
CA GLY A 466 -14.84 12.98 7.91
C GLY A 466 -14.32 12.18 9.11
N LYS A 467 -13.21 12.60 9.71
CA LYS A 467 -12.61 11.97 10.91
C LYS A 467 -13.58 11.84 12.09
N GLN A 468 -14.58 12.72 12.21
CA GLN A 468 -15.53 12.74 13.32
C GLN A 468 -16.72 11.79 13.11
N TYR A 469 -17.01 11.37 11.88
CA TYR A 469 -18.26 10.69 11.52
C TYR A 469 -18.07 9.33 10.87
N GLN A 470 -17.07 9.21 9.98
CA GLN A 470 -16.99 8.07 9.05
C GLN A 470 -16.92 6.73 9.76
N SER A 471 -16.09 6.63 10.79
CA SER A 471 -15.87 5.37 11.51
C SER A 471 -17.14 4.89 12.22
N ALA A 472 -17.81 5.76 12.96
CA ALA A 472 -19.04 5.42 13.67
C ALA A 472 -20.17 4.99 12.71
N ILE A 473 -20.30 5.66 11.57
CA ILE A 473 -21.30 5.34 10.54
C ILE A 473 -20.97 4.00 9.87
N ARG A 474 -19.74 3.83 9.35
CA ARG A 474 -19.31 2.65 8.58
C ARG A 474 -19.30 1.35 9.37
N THR A 475 -19.24 1.43 10.70
CA THR A 475 -19.24 0.27 11.60
C THR A 475 -20.62 -0.05 12.17
N GLY A 476 -21.65 0.75 11.84
CA GLY A 476 -22.98 0.59 12.43
C GLY A 476 -23.06 0.96 13.91
N SER A 477 -22.07 1.70 14.44
CA SER A 477 -22.03 2.07 15.86
C SER A 477 -23.08 3.13 16.24
N VAL A 478 -23.61 3.86 15.26
CA VAL A 478 -24.62 4.91 15.43
C VAL A 478 -25.82 4.72 14.50
N GLU A 479 -26.94 5.38 14.80
CA GLU A 479 -28.11 5.37 13.90
C GLU A 479 -27.78 6.10 12.58
N PRO A 480 -27.89 5.41 11.42
CA PRO A 480 -27.33 5.91 10.17
C PRO A 480 -28.08 7.13 9.62
N GLU A 481 -29.41 7.15 9.63
CA GLU A 481 -30.20 8.24 9.02
C GLU A 481 -29.83 9.61 9.60
N ALA A 482 -29.96 9.76 10.92
CA ALA A 482 -29.68 11.02 11.59
C ALA A 482 -28.20 11.43 11.47
N LYS A 483 -27.27 10.47 11.58
CA LYS A 483 -25.84 10.77 11.54
C LYS A 483 -25.30 11.03 10.13
N ILE A 484 -25.84 10.37 9.11
CA ILE A 484 -25.53 10.66 7.71
C ILE A 484 -26.06 12.05 7.34
N ALA A 485 -27.29 12.41 7.76
CA ALA A 485 -27.83 13.74 7.52
C ALA A 485 -26.99 14.85 8.17
N GLU A 486 -26.60 14.67 9.44
CA GLU A 486 -25.70 15.59 10.15
C GLU A 486 -24.33 15.69 9.44
N PHE A 487 -23.76 14.55 9.05
CA PHE A 487 -22.47 14.49 8.38
C PHE A 487 -22.50 15.19 7.02
N LEU A 488 -23.55 14.94 6.22
CA LEU A 488 -23.76 15.57 4.92
C LEU A 488 -23.87 17.09 5.06
N ALA A 489 -24.65 17.59 6.03
CA ALA A 489 -24.77 19.02 6.29
C ALA A 489 -23.41 19.66 6.62
N LYS A 490 -22.60 19.01 7.48
CA LYS A 490 -21.26 19.50 7.81
C LYS A 490 -20.28 19.40 6.63
N GLN A 491 -20.37 18.38 5.78
CA GLN A 491 -19.56 18.31 4.56
C GLN A 491 -19.91 19.42 3.56
N LYS A 492 -21.20 19.72 3.38
CA LYS A 492 -21.66 20.83 2.54
C LYS A 492 -21.14 22.17 3.06
N ALA A 493 -21.25 22.41 4.35
CA ALA A 493 -20.67 23.60 4.99
C ALA A 493 -19.13 23.69 4.83
N ALA A 494 -18.44 22.54 4.81
CA ALA A 494 -17.00 22.45 4.57
C ALA A 494 -16.60 22.54 3.08
N GLY A 495 -17.56 22.63 2.16
CA GLY A 495 -17.30 22.86 0.73
C GLY A 495 -17.24 21.61 -0.14
N VAL A 496 -17.83 20.47 0.25
CA VAL A 496 -17.81 19.24 -0.56
C VAL A 496 -18.37 19.45 -1.98
N ASP A 497 -19.37 20.31 -2.14
CA ASP A 497 -20.00 20.57 -3.45
C ASP A 497 -19.03 21.25 -4.43
N LYS A 498 -18.11 22.09 -3.92
CA LYS A 498 -17.03 22.68 -4.72
C LYS A 498 -16.05 21.62 -5.21
N ILE A 499 -15.70 20.67 -4.33
CA ILE A 499 -14.82 19.54 -4.68
C ILE A 499 -15.45 18.71 -5.80
N ILE A 500 -16.72 18.33 -5.64
CA ILE A 500 -17.44 17.52 -6.64
C ILE A 500 -17.56 18.26 -7.96
N THR A 501 -17.86 19.56 -7.93
CA THR A 501 -17.97 20.39 -9.14
C THR A 501 -16.65 20.49 -9.90
N GLU A 502 -15.55 20.74 -9.19
CA GLU A 502 -14.22 20.80 -9.82
C GLU A 502 -13.79 19.42 -10.34
N LYS A 503 -14.06 18.35 -9.58
CA LYS A 503 -13.78 16.97 -9.99
C LYS A 503 -14.57 16.60 -11.25
N GLN A 504 -15.84 17.00 -11.36
CA GLN A 504 -16.65 16.78 -12.55
C GLN A 504 -16.09 17.54 -13.75
N LYS A 505 -15.76 18.83 -13.58
CA LYS A 505 -15.17 19.66 -14.65
C LYS A 505 -13.89 19.02 -15.21
N GLN A 506 -12.99 18.57 -14.34
CA GLN A 506 -11.76 17.90 -14.77
C GLN A 506 -12.03 16.54 -15.43
N PHE A 507 -13.00 15.78 -14.90
CA PHE A 507 -13.37 14.50 -15.47
C PHE A 507 -14.01 14.63 -16.85
N ASP A 508 -14.86 15.64 -17.06
CA ASP A 508 -15.45 15.96 -18.36
C ASP A 508 -14.36 16.34 -19.38
N ALA A 509 -13.38 17.14 -18.97
CA ALA A 509 -12.23 17.49 -19.83
C ALA A 509 -11.39 16.26 -20.20
N PHE A 510 -11.16 15.35 -19.25
CA PHE A 510 -10.47 14.08 -19.49
C PHE A 510 -11.22 13.19 -20.48
N LEU A 511 -12.54 13.05 -20.32
CA LEU A 511 -13.37 12.26 -21.23
C LEU A 511 -13.40 12.87 -22.64
N ALA A 512 -13.38 14.20 -22.75
CA ALA A 512 -13.32 14.90 -24.03
C ALA A 512 -11.97 14.66 -24.76
N ALA A 513 -10.86 14.60 -24.02
CA ALA A 513 -9.52 14.35 -24.60
C ALA A 513 -9.29 12.89 -25.05
N LYS A 514 -10.16 11.96 -24.64
CA LYS A 514 -10.12 10.54 -25.05
C LYS A 514 -10.93 10.21 -26.31
N LYS A 515 -11.77 11.15 -26.76
CA LYS A 515 -12.53 11.04 -28.01
C LYS A 515 -11.68 11.56 -29.16
#